data_AF-A0A1B7VG96-F1
#
_entry.id   AF-A0A1B7VG96-F1
#
_cell.length_a   1.000
_cell.length_b   1.000
_cell.length_c   1.000
_cell.angle_alpha   90.00
_cell.angle_beta   90.00
_cell.angle_gamma   90.00
#
_symmetry.space_group_name_H-M   'P 1'
#
loop_
_entity.id
_entity.type
_entity.pdbx_description
1 polymer ?
#
loop_
_entity_poly.entity_id
_entity_poly.type
_entity_poly.pdbx_seq_one_letter_code
_entity_poly.pdbx_strand_id
1 'polypeptide(L)'
;TGQDVFFRGGEYDPGSRGGQELIAHELTHVVQQVGGSSLQRRAGISVQKKCDACEAEEAEVVNKTSSINFAKSTDQLLQRQPSPSAASGIHPPGDCTHGEHRQLQNEVNEWCKNKPRSCKKSQTIEELEERIENNSRCIAARNRINKKCFRGGDAGHKEALEIAINSIKICQRARDHVKAPQPQAQTSKAPQPQPEMSSDFLKKMSAITGLTGAALITYLIISEGSRLFPPRNLIPVP
;
A
#
# COMPACT_ATOMS: atom_id res chain seq x y z
N THR A 1 -19.34 25.65 1.43
CA THR A 1 -19.35 24.56 2.43
C THR A 1 -19.33 23.26 1.65
N GLY A 2 -18.21 22.54 1.62
CA GLY A 2 -17.97 21.44 0.67
C GLY A 2 -17.04 20.39 1.28
N GLN A 3 -17.58 19.58 2.19
CA GLN A 3 -16.89 18.47 2.86
C GLN A 3 -17.70 17.17 2.77
N ASP A 4 -18.62 17.07 1.80
CA ASP A 4 -19.51 15.93 1.67
C ASP A 4 -19.10 15.08 0.46
N VAL A 5 -18.96 13.77 0.68
CA VAL A 5 -18.66 12.79 -0.37
C VAL A 5 -19.99 12.27 -0.91
N PHE A 6 -20.31 12.61 -2.17
CA PHE A 6 -21.55 12.21 -2.82
C PHE A 6 -21.33 10.99 -3.70
N PHE A 7 -21.95 9.87 -3.34
CA PHE A 7 -22.01 8.65 -4.16
C PHE A 7 -23.25 8.71 -5.07
N ARG A 8 -23.16 8.13 -6.28
CA ARG A 8 -24.37 7.91 -7.10
C ARG A 8 -25.23 6.83 -6.46
N GLY A 9 -26.54 6.89 -6.68
CA GLY A 9 -27.49 5.93 -6.11
C GLY A 9 -27.12 4.49 -6.49
N GLY A 10 -26.86 3.65 -5.49
CA GLY A 10 -26.47 2.24 -5.64
C GLY A 10 -24.97 1.94 -5.59
N GLU A 11 -24.09 2.96 -5.56
CA GLU A 11 -22.63 2.79 -5.55
C GLU A 11 -22.00 2.84 -4.15
N TYR A 12 -22.80 3.22 -3.13
CA TYR A 12 -22.39 3.12 -1.73
C TYR A 12 -22.63 1.70 -1.19
N ASP A 13 -21.63 0.84 -1.38
CA ASP A 13 -21.61 -0.52 -0.83
C ASP A 13 -20.32 -0.78 -0.05
N PRO A 14 -20.24 -0.39 1.23
CA PRO A 14 -19.05 -0.62 2.05
C PRO A 14 -18.78 -2.12 2.32
N GLY A 15 -19.74 -3.01 2.02
CA GLY A 15 -19.65 -4.45 2.23
C GLY A 15 -18.93 -5.19 1.11
N SER A 16 -18.90 -4.66 -0.10
CA SER A 16 -18.19 -5.28 -1.22
C SER A 16 -16.77 -4.75 -1.40
N ARG A 17 -15.92 -5.59 -2.00
CA ARG A 17 -14.55 -5.23 -2.35
C ARG A 17 -14.52 -4.04 -3.33
N GLY A 18 -15.47 -3.98 -4.27
CA GLY A 18 -15.58 -2.87 -5.22
C GLY A 18 -15.92 -1.54 -4.53
N GLY A 19 -16.87 -1.54 -3.60
CA GLY A 19 -17.21 -0.32 -2.86
C GLY A 19 -16.12 0.13 -1.90
N GLN A 20 -15.36 -0.80 -1.28
CA GLN A 20 -14.19 -0.45 -0.47
C GLN A 20 -13.06 0.20 -1.29
N GLU A 21 -12.82 -0.28 -2.52
CA GLU A 21 -11.86 0.32 -3.45
C GLU A 21 -12.28 1.74 -3.86
N LEU A 22 -13.57 1.97 -4.10
CA LEU A 22 -14.12 3.30 -4.38
C LEU A 22 -14.03 4.24 -3.18
N ILE A 23 -14.39 3.79 -1.98
CA ILE A 23 -14.30 4.60 -0.75
C ILE A 23 -12.85 5.00 -0.47
N ALA A 24 -11.89 4.09 -0.65
CA ALA A 24 -10.46 4.37 -0.47
C ALA A 24 -9.92 5.37 -1.51
N HIS A 25 -10.40 5.27 -2.76
CA HIS A 25 -10.08 6.20 -3.83
C HIS A 25 -10.53 7.62 -3.48
N GLU A 26 -11.79 7.79 -3.06
CA GLU A 26 -12.35 9.09 -2.67
C GLU A 26 -11.70 9.67 -1.40
N LEU A 27 -11.43 8.84 -0.39
CA LEU A 27 -10.79 9.28 0.85
C LEU A 27 -9.36 9.80 0.61
N THR A 28 -8.66 9.26 -0.40
CA THR A 28 -7.34 9.74 -0.79
C THR A 28 -7.41 11.19 -1.30
N HIS A 29 -8.46 11.54 -2.05
CA HIS A 29 -8.66 12.92 -2.53
C HIS A 29 -9.00 13.89 -1.39
N VAL A 30 -9.76 13.47 -0.38
CA VAL A 30 -10.08 14.30 0.80
C VAL A 30 -8.82 14.63 1.61
N VAL A 31 -7.95 13.64 1.83
CA VAL A 31 -6.69 13.85 2.56
C VAL A 31 -5.74 14.78 1.78
N GLN A 32 -5.72 14.68 0.45
CA GLN A 32 -4.93 15.59 -0.39
C GLN A 32 -5.52 17.01 -0.42
N GLN A 33 -6.84 17.16 -0.41
CA GLN A 33 -7.49 18.48 -0.36
C GLN A 33 -7.22 19.21 0.98
N VAL A 34 -7.12 18.46 2.09
CA VAL A 34 -6.69 18.99 3.39
C VAL A 34 -5.19 19.34 3.40
N GLY A 35 -4.38 18.66 2.59
CA GLY A 35 -2.94 18.91 2.46
C GLY A 35 -2.52 19.98 1.42
N GLY A 36 -3.41 20.35 0.49
CA GLY A 36 -3.08 21.17 -0.69
C GLY A 36 -3.58 22.62 -0.68
N SER A 37 -4.34 23.04 0.32
CA SER A 37 -4.90 24.40 0.35
C SER A 37 -3.99 25.35 1.14
N SER A 38 -3.16 26.08 0.40
CA SER A 38 -2.56 27.39 0.70
C SER A 38 -2.45 27.84 2.17
N LEU A 39 -1.20 28.07 2.57
CA LEU A 39 -0.79 28.95 3.68
C LEU A 39 -1.73 30.14 3.88
N GLN A 40 -2.47 30.12 4.99
CA GLN A 40 -2.75 31.33 5.74
C GLN A 40 -2.42 31.05 7.20
N ARG A 41 -1.23 31.48 7.61
CA ARG A 41 -0.89 31.67 9.03
C ARG A 41 -1.96 32.57 9.63
N ARG A 42 -2.85 31.98 10.43
CA ARG A 42 -3.53 32.68 11.51
C ARG A 42 -3.06 32.06 12.81
N ALA A 43 -2.44 32.90 13.62
CA ALA A 43 -2.11 32.63 15.00
C ALA A 43 -3.37 32.20 15.76
N GLY A 44 -3.21 31.24 16.68
CA GLY A 44 -4.17 30.98 17.74
C GLY A 44 -5.06 29.74 17.54
N ILE A 45 -4.49 28.54 17.67
CA ILE A 45 -5.15 27.44 18.41
C ILE A 45 -4.07 26.81 19.28
N SER A 46 -4.21 27.05 20.59
CA SER A 46 -3.34 26.59 21.66
C SER A 46 -3.34 25.07 21.77
N VAL A 47 -2.16 24.47 21.64
CA VAL A 47 -1.84 23.12 22.11
C VAL A 47 -2.20 23.04 23.59
N GLN A 48 -3.24 22.27 23.93
CA GLN A 48 -3.61 22.02 25.33
C GLN A 48 -2.50 21.23 26.01
N LYS A 49 -1.84 21.91 26.94
CA LYS A 49 -0.92 21.35 27.94
C LYS A 49 -1.53 20.10 28.58
N LYS A 50 -0.76 19.01 28.58
CA LYS A 50 -0.94 17.90 29.53
C LYS A 50 -0.71 18.43 30.95
N CYS A 51 -1.53 17.96 31.87
CA CYS A 51 -1.58 18.37 33.27
C CYS A 51 -0.32 17.97 34.07
N ASP A 52 0.04 18.81 35.03
CA ASP A 52 1.24 18.78 35.89
C ASP A 52 1.25 17.67 36.98
N ALA A 53 0.82 16.45 36.66
CA ALA A 53 0.83 15.31 37.59
C ALA A 53 1.89 14.24 37.25
N CYS A 54 2.90 14.58 36.44
CA CYS A 54 3.92 13.63 35.96
C CYS A 54 5.32 14.28 35.91
N GLU A 55 5.75 14.99 36.94
CA GLU A 55 7.15 15.38 37.10
C GLU A 55 7.61 15.16 38.55
N ALA A 56 8.02 13.93 38.83
CA ALA A 56 8.99 13.56 39.87
C ALA A 56 9.51 12.16 39.53
N GLU A 57 10.76 11.87 39.87
CA GLU A 57 11.49 10.60 39.67
C GLU A 57 12.33 10.47 38.37
N GLU A 58 13.16 11.46 38.03
CA GLU A 58 14.36 11.27 37.18
C GLU A 58 15.61 11.73 37.96
N ALA A 59 16.04 10.96 38.95
CA ALA A 59 17.36 11.11 39.58
C ALA A 59 17.82 9.90 40.43
N GLU A 60 17.75 8.64 39.96
CA GLU A 60 18.65 7.60 40.48
C GLU A 60 18.69 6.35 39.57
N VAL A 61 19.78 5.60 39.66
CA VAL A 61 20.07 4.32 38.96
C VAL A 61 20.76 4.47 37.59
N VAL A 62 21.80 5.30 37.58
CA VAL A 62 23.07 4.86 36.97
C VAL A 62 23.60 3.69 37.82
N ASN A 63 24.02 2.61 37.16
CA ASN A 63 24.77 1.47 37.68
C ASN A 63 24.00 0.19 38.04
N LYS A 64 23.45 -0.51 37.03
CA LYS A 64 23.38 -1.99 37.06
C LYS A 64 23.27 -2.63 35.67
N THR A 65 24.29 -2.42 34.83
CA THR A 65 24.59 -3.33 33.72
C THR A 65 25.94 -3.97 33.96
N SER A 66 25.91 -5.17 34.54
CA SER A 66 27.01 -6.13 34.46
C SER A 66 26.46 -7.54 34.66
N SER A 67 26.43 -8.28 33.55
CA SER A 67 26.62 -9.73 33.49
C SER A 67 25.56 -10.63 34.14
N ILE A 68 24.62 -11.13 33.33
CA ILE A 68 24.15 -12.51 33.54
C ILE A 68 23.80 -13.20 32.22
N ASN A 69 24.61 -14.20 31.87
CA ASN A 69 24.26 -15.27 30.95
C ASN A 69 23.25 -16.19 31.63
N PHE A 70 22.18 -16.58 30.95
CA PHE A 70 21.39 -17.76 31.34
C PHE A 70 21.00 -18.56 30.10
N ALA A 71 21.85 -19.55 29.79
CA ALA A 71 21.47 -20.71 29.02
C ALA A 71 20.93 -21.78 29.98
N LYS A 72 19.85 -22.43 29.55
CA LYS A 72 19.20 -23.63 30.12
C LYS A 72 18.58 -23.51 31.53
N SER A 73 17.26 -23.38 31.54
CA SER A 73 16.43 -24.24 32.37
C SER A 73 15.10 -24.49 31.64
N THR A 74 14.99 -25.67 31.06
CA THR A 74 13.71 -26.31 30.75
C THR A 74 12.92 -26.49 32.04
N ASP A 75 11.60 -26.48 31.93
CA ASP A 75 10.64 -26.72 33.02
C ASP A 75 10.36 -25.52 33.94
N GLN A 76 9.68 -24.51 33.37
CA GLN A 76 8.77 -23.69 34.16
C GLN A 76 7.50 -23.47 33.34
N LEU A 77 6.41 -24.08 33.82
CA LEU A 77 5.06 -24.01 33.29
C LEU A 77 4.72 -22.57 32.85
N LEU A 78 4.75 -22.35 31.53
CA LEU A 78 4.26 -21.14 30.91
C LEU A 78 2.75 -21.05 31.12
N GLN A 79 2.31 -20.19 32.03
CA GLN A 79 1.04 -19.48 31.83
C GLN A 79 1.22 -18.54 30.64
N ARG A 80 1.17 -19.14 29.45
CA ARG A 80 0.93 -18.43 28.20
C ARG A 80 -0.47 -17.84 28.35
N GLN A 81 -0.56 -16.53 28.55
CA GLN A 81 -1.85 -15.85 28.41
C GLN A 81 -2.44 -16.28 27.06
N PRO A 82 -3.71 -16.75 27.01
CA PRO A 82 -4.31 -17.15 25.76
C PRO A 82 -4.29 -15.93 24.84
N SER A 83 -3.63 -16.10 23.69
CA SER A 83 -3.70 -15.13 22.61
C SER A 83 -5.17 -14.82 22.33
N PRO A 84 -5.57 -13.57 22.03
CA PRO A 84 -6.97 -13.20 21.73
C PRO A 84 -7.62 -14.02 20.61
N SER A 85 -6.83 -14.77 19.84
CA SER A 85 -7.27 -15.86 18.94
C SER A 85 -8.19 -16.89 19.61
N ALA A 86 -7.96 -17.19 20.90
CA ALA A 86 -8.77 -18.14 21.66
C ALA A 86 -10.21 -17.66 21.91
N ALA A 87 -10.46 -16.35 21.93
CA ALA A 87 -11.80 -15.79 22.18
C ALA A 87 -12.76 -15.94 20.99
N SER A 88 -12.24 -16.17 19.78
CA SER A 88 -13.04 -16.40 18.56
C SER A 88 -13.16 -17.88 18.17
N GLY A 89 -12.47 -18.78 18.89
CA GLY A 89 -12.53 -20.23 18.69
C GLY A 89 -11.94 -20.77 17.37
N ILE A 90 -11.38 -19.93 16.52
CA ILE A 90 -10.76 -20.35 15.24
C ILE A 90 -9.27 -20.57 15.47
N HIS A 91 -8.87 -21.83 15.61
CA HIS A 91 -7.47 -22.23 15.69
C HIS A 91 -6.93 -22.64 14.31
N PRO A 92 -5.63 -22.50 14.04
CA PRO A 92 -5.02 -23.00 12.81
C PRO A 92 -5.36 -24.48 12.58
N PRO A 93 -5.73 -24.90 11.35
CA PRO A 93 -5.66 -24.16 10.09
C PRO A 93 -6.89 -23.29 9.78
N GLY A 94 -7.85 -23.18 10.70
CA GLY A 94 -9.10 -22.45 10.52
C GLY A 94 -10.00 -23.10 9.46
N ASP A 95 -10.53 -22.30 8.54
CA ASP A 95 -11.39 -22.76 7.44
C ASP A 95 -10.59 -23.42 6.28
N CYS A 96 -9.26 -23.44 6.37
CA CYS A 96 -8.38 -24.03 5.36
C CYS A 96 -8.02 -25.49 5.67
N THR A 97 -7.62 -26.24 4.63
CA THR A 97 -6.89 -27.49 4.86
C THR A 97 -5.49 -27.21 5.45
N HIS A 98 -4.89 -28.20 6.13
CA HIS A 98 -3.51 -28.07 6.64
C HIS A 98 -2.49 -27.76 5.53
N GLY A 99 -2.68 -28.30 4.33
CA GLY A 99 -1.81 -28.04 3.17
C GLY A 99 -1.89 -26.60 2.72
N GLU A 100 -3.09 -26.07 2.52
CA GLU A 100 -3.31 -24.67 2.13
C GLU A 100 -2.83 -23.69 3.19
N HIS A 101 -3.16 -23.96 4.46
CA HIS A 101 -2.68 -23.12 5.57
C HIS A 101 -1.15 -23.09 5.59
N ARG A 102 -0.48 -24.23 5.39
CA ARG A 102 0.99 -24.30 5.32
C ARG A 102 1.54 -23.48 4.16
N GLN A 103 0.94 -23.56 2.97
CA GLN A 103 1.37 -22.78 1.81
C GLN A 103 1.27 -21.28 2.07
N LEU A 104 0.12 -20.81 2.57
CA LEU A 104 -0.09 -19.39 2.91
C LEU A 104 0.82 -18.93 4.04
N GLN A 105 1.07 -19.79 5.03
CA GLN A 105 1.98 -19.49 6.11
C GLN A 105 3.44 -19.40 5.62
N ASN A 106 3.82 -20.18 4.61
CA ASN A 106 5.14 -20.08 3.98
C ASN A 106 5.29 -18.75 3.23
N GLU A 107 4.26 -18.26 2.54
CA GLU A 107 4.27 -16.92 1.94
C GLU A 107 4.46 -15.84 3.02
N VAL A 108 3.75 -15.95 4.15
CA VAL A 108 3.93 -15.03 5.29
C VAL A 108 5.36 -15.11 5.82
N ASN A 109 5.93 -16.31 5.96
CA ASN A 109 7.30 -16.47 6.45
C ASN A 109 8.30 -15.83 5.48
N GLU A 110 8.14 -16.06 4.18
CA GLU A 110 9.05 -15.50 3.18
C GLU A 110 9.08 -13.97 3.25
N TRP A 111 7.93 -13.32 3.18
CA TRP A 111 7.90 -11.86 3.10
C TRP A 111 8.01 -11.17 4.45
N CYS A 112 7.44 -11.74 5.52
CA CYS A 112 7.41 -11.08 6.82
C CYS A 112 8.61 -11.40 7.71
N LYS A 113 9.28 -12.54 7.53
CA LYS A 113 10.39 -12.99 8.38
C LYS A 113 11.73 -13.04 7.64
N ASN A 114 11.75 -13.54 6.40
CA ASN A 114 13.01 -13.76 5.69
C ASN A 114 13.52 -12.51 4.97
N LYS A 115 12.63 -11.60 4.55
CA LYS A 115 13.00 -10.35 3.86
C LYS A 115 13.24 -9.18 4.83
N PRO A 116 14.20 -8.29 4.53
CA PRO A 116 14.40 -7.07 5.30
C PRO A 116 13.21 -6.12 5.11
N ARG A 117 12.66 -5.64 6.23
CA ARG A 117 11.48 -4.75 6.23
C ARG A 117 11.63 -3.50 7.08
N SER A 118 12.52 -3.51 8.06
CA SER A 118 12.76 -2.34 8.89
C SER A 118 13.64 -1.33 8.15
N CYS A 119 13.26 -0.05 8.21
CA CYS A 119 13.96 1.02 7.53
C CYS A 119 14.76 1.90 8.50
N LYS A 120 15.89 2.44 8.02
CA LYS A 120 16.76 3.40 8.69
C LYS A 120 16.95 4.63 7.80
N LYS A 121 17.20 5.79 8.40
CA LYS A 121 17.41 7.05 7.65
C LYS A 121 18.69 7.10 6.82
N SER A 122 19.67 6.25 7.11
CA SER A 122 20.98 6.20 6.43
C SER A 122 20.99 5.39 5.14
N GLN A 123 19.84 4.82 4.75
CA GLN A 123 19.74 3.91 3.62
C GLN A 123 19.58 4.67 2.30
N THR A 124 19.94 4.02 1.19
CA THR A 124 19.70 4.59 -0.15
C THR A 124 18.21 4.55 -0.51
N ILE A 125 17.82 5.28 -1.56
CA ILE A 125 16.44 5.27 -2.06
C ILE A 125 16.06 3.85 -2.49
N GLU A 126 16.94 3.16 -3.21
CA GLU A 126 16.73 1.80 -3.71
C GLU A 126 16.51 0.80 -2.55
N GLU A 127 17.33 0.89 -1.51
CA GLU A 127 17.20 0.04 -0.32
C GLU A 127 15.89 0.29 0.45
N LEU A 128 15.44 1.55 0.50
CA LEU A 128 14.20 1.93 1.15
C LEU A 128 12.98 1.48 0.34
N GLU A 129 13.04 1.60 -0.98
CA GLU A 129 12.00 1.13 -1.89
C GLU A 129 11.85 -0.39 -1.86
N GLU A 130 12.95 -1.14 -1.84
CA GLU A 130 12.94 -2.59 -1.66
C GLU A 130 12.22 -2.98 -0.35
N ARG A 131 12.50 -2.27 0.75
CA ARG A 131 11.87 -2.54 2.06
C ARG A 131 10.39 -2.15 2.08
N ILE A 132 10.01 -1.09 1.37
CA ILE A 132 8.59 -0.73 1.16
C ILE A 132 7.88 -1.86 0.41
N GLU A 133 8.49 -2.40 -0.65
CA GLU A 133 7.92 -3.54 -1.38
C GLU A 133 7.82 -4.78 -0.47
N ASN A 134 8.88 -5.12 0.27
CA ASN A 134 8.87 -6.27 1.18
C ASN A 134 7.76 -6.16 2.25
N ASN A 135 7.51 -4.96 2.80
CA ASN A 135 6.38 -4.75 3.70
C ASN A 135 5.03 -4.88 2.97
N SER A 136 4.90 -4.34 1.76
CA SER A 136 3.68 -4.49 0.94
C SER A 136 3.35 -5.97 0.68
N ARG A 137 4.36 -6.77 0.32
CA ARG A 137 4.22 -8.22 0.13
C ARG A 137 3.87 -8.95 1.43
N CYS A 138 4.45 -8.56 2.56
CA CYS A 138 4.09 -9.10 3.86
C CYS A 138 2.63 -8.81 4.23
N ILE A 139 2.15 -7.58 4.01
CA ILE A 139 0.74 -7.20 4.22
C ILE A 139 -0.17 -8.06 3.35
N ALA A 140 0.16 -8.21 2.06
CA ALA A 140 -0.62 -9.01 1.13
C ALA A 140 -0.69 -10.49 1.57
N ALA A 141 0.42 -11.08 1.99
CA ALA A 141 0.47 -12.46 2.49
C ALA A 141 -0.36 -12.63 3.77
N ARG A 142 -0.22 -11.72 4.74
CA ARG A 142 -1.02 -11.74 5.99
C ARG A 142 -2.51 -11.57 5.70
N ASN A 143 -2.88 -10.65 4.81
CA ASN A 143 -4.28 -10.43 4.46
C ASN A 143 -4.88 -11.65 3.77
N ARG A 144 -4.10 -12.32 2.90
CA ARG A 144 -4.52 -13.54 2.21
C ARG A 144 -4.83 -14.66 3.19
N ILE A 145 -3.93 -14.96 4.14
CA ILE A 145 -4.17 -16.01 5.13
C ILE A 145 -5.32 -15.64 6.09
N ASN A 146 -5.38 -14.39 6.55
CA ASN A 146 -6.44 -13.92 7.45
C ASN A 146 -7.83 -14.06 6.81
N LYS A 147 -7.98 -13.61 5.56
CA LYS A 147 -9.25 -13.68 4.84
C LYS A 147 -9.62 -15.11 4.46
N LYS A 148 -8.65 -15.91 4.00
CA LYS A 148 -8.92 -17.26 3.49
C LYS A 148 -9.15 -18.28 4.59
N CYS A 149 -8.36 -18.23 5.67
CA CYS A 149 -8.39 -19.26 6.72
C CYS A 149 -9.06 -18.80 8.02
N PHE A 150 -9.17 -17.48 8.26
CA PHE A 150 -9.54 -16.95 9.58
C PHE A 150 -10.65 -15.88 9.53
N ARG A 151 -11.46 -15.82 8.47
CA ARG A 151 -12.60 -14.89 8.34
C ARG A 151 -12.23 -13.41 8.58
N GLY A 152 -11.01 -13.02 8.21
CA GLY A 152 -10.45 -11.68 8.43
C GLY A 152 -9.52 -11.55 9.64
N GLY A 153 -9.32 -12.63 10.41
CA GLY A 153 -8.40 -12.70 11.54
C GLY A 153 -8.98 -12.13 12.84
N ASP A 154 -8.44 -12.61 13.97
CA ASP A 154 -8.68 -12.03 15.29
C ASP A 154 -7.93 -10.69 15.49
N ALA A 155 -8.04 -10.11 16.69
CA ALA A 155 -7.40 -8.85 17.04
C ALA A 155 -5.86 -8.86 16.81
N GLY A 156 -5.17 -9.95 17.12
CA GLY A 156 -3.73 -10.06 16.91
C GLY A 156 -3.36 -10.20 15.44
N HIS A 157 -4.18 -10.91 14.66
CA HIS A 157 -4.02 -10.97 13.20
C HIS A 157 -4.20 -9.60 12.52
N LYS A 158 -5.14 -8.79 13.01
CA LYS A 158 -5.38 -7.42 12.54
C LYS A 158 -4.27 -6.46 12.99
N GLU A 159 -3.86 -6.53 14.25
CA GLU A 159 -2.75 -5.73 14.77
C GLU A 159 -1.46 -5.98 13.97
N ALA A 160 -1.18 -7.24 13.63
CA ALA A 160 0.00 -7.56 12.84
C ALA A 160 -0.03 -7.00 11.40
N LEU A 161 -1.22 -6.79 10.82
CA LEU A 161 -1.37 -6.06 9.55
C LEU A 161 -1.08 -4.56 9.74
N GLU A 162 -1.65 -3.95 10.78
CA GLU A 162 -1.43 -2.53 11.11
C GLU A 162 0.03 -2.21 11.37
N ILE A 163 0.75 -3.08 12.09
CA ILE A 163 2.20 -2.92 12.33
C ILE A 163 2.98 -2.89 10.99
N ALA A 164 2.62 -3.74 10.04
CA ALA A 164 3.27 -3.78 8.74
C ALA A 164 2.92 -2.54 7.88
N ILE A 165 1.67 -2.06 7.93
CA ILE A 165 1.24 -0.81 7.29
C ILE A 165 2.01 0.39 7.86
N ASN A 166 2.13 0.46 9.20
CA ASN A 166 2.86 1.54 9.85
C ASN A 166 4.36 1.50 9.49
N SER A 167 4.93 0.30 9.30
CA SER A 167 6.30 0.14 8.83
C SER A 167 6.52 0.77 7.46
N ILE A 168 5.57 0.64 6.53
CA ILE A 168 5.63 1.35 5.22
C ILE A 168 5.68 2.86 5.41
N LYS A 169 4.82 3.43 6.27
CA LYS A 169 4.79 4.87 6.54
C LYS A 169 6.14 5.37 7.08
N ILE A 170 6.79 4.58 7.94
CA ILE A 170 8.13 4.90 8.46
C ILE A 170 9.16 4.89 7.33
N CYS A 171 9.15 3.87 6.48
CA CYS A 171 10.05 3.78 5.33
C CYS A 171 9.84 4.91 4.32
N GLN A 172 8.60 5.29 4.03
CA GLN A 172 8.26 6.40 3.15
C GLN A 172 8.83 7.72 3.69
N ARG A 173 8.62 8.02 4.98
CA ARG A 173 9.21 9.20 5.61
C ARG A 173 10.73 9.22 5.53
N ALA A 174 11.37 8.06 5.72
CA ALA A 174 12.82 7.95 5.57
C ALA A 174 13.25 8.24 4.12
N ARG A 175 12.51 7.72 3.13
CA ARG A 175 12.78 7.95 1.70
C ARG A 175 12.62 9.42 1.32
N ASP A 176 11.57 10.08 1.79
CA ASP A 176 11.31 11.49 1.49
C ASP A 176 12.37 12.42 2.11
N HIS A 177 13.10 11.96 3.14
CA HIS A 177 14.23 12.68 3.73
C HIS A 177 15.55 12.45 3.00
N VAL A 178 15.65 11.40 2.18
CA VAL A 178 16.79 11.24 1.28
C VAL A 178 16.63 12.30 0.21
N LYS A 179 17.36 13.41 0.38
CA LYS A 179 17.41 14.48 -0.61
C LYS A 179 17.72 13.84 -1.96
N ALA A 180 16.78 13.95 -2.90
CA ALA A 180 16.97 13.41 -4.23
C ALA A 180 18.37 13.82 -4.71
N PRO A 181 19.18 12.86 -5.22
CA PRO A 181 20.36 13.25 -5.96
C PRO A 181 19.92 14.34 -6.92
N GLN A 182 20.59 15.50 -6.90
CA GLN A 182 20.33 16.50 -7.93
C GLN A 182 20.37 15.76 -9.27
N PRO A 183 19.45 16.07 -10.21
CA PRO A 183 19.50 15.43 -11.51
C PRO A 183 20.92 15.64 -12.03
N GLN A 184 21.75 14.61 -11.95
CA GLN A 184 22.98 14.56 -12.70
C GLN A 184 22.47 14.71 -14.11
N ALA A 185 22.82 15.84 -14.74
CA ALA A 185 22.42 16.15 -16.10
C ALA A 185 22.59 14.86 -16.88
N GLN A 186 21.47 14.19 -17.17
CA GLN A 186 21.49 13.03 -18.00
C GLN A 186 22.02 13.60 -19.30
N THR A 187 23.26 13.26 -19.63
CA THR A 187 23.74 13.43 -20.99
C THR A 187 22.69 12.68 -21.79
N SER A 188 21.83 13.46 -22.45
CA SER A 188 20.69 12.94 -23.17
C SER A 188 21.28 11.94 -24.13
N LYS A 189 21.03 10.65 -23.86
CA LYS A 189 21.20 9.64 -24.88
C LYS A 189 20.39 10.18 -26.06
N ALA A 190 21.06 10.35 -27.19
CA ALA A 190 20.53 11.04 -28.37
C ALA A 190 19.06 10.65 -28.62
N PRO A 191 18.21 11.57 -29.09
CA PRO A 191 16.79 11.31 -29.32
C PRO A 191 16.62 9.93 -29.96
N GLN A 192 15.94 9.02 -29.27
CA GLN A 192 15.60 7.74 -29.90
C GLN A 192 14.81 8.06 -31.16
N PRO A 193 15.13 7.46 -32.32
CA PRO A 193 14.35 7.67 -33.53
C PRO A 193 12.88 7.38 -33.21
N GLN A 194 11.98 8.30 -33.59
CA GLN A 194 10.56 8.03 -33.48
C GLN A 194 10.25 6.73 -34.22
N PRO A 195 9.32 5.89 -33.72
CA PRO A 195 8.95 4.67 -34.42
C PRO A 195 8.37 5.04 -35.78
N GLU A 196 9.18 4.88 -36.84
CA GLU A 196 8.73 5.10 -38.20
C GLU A 196 7.72 4.00 -38.53
N MET A 197 6.49 4.40 -38.80
CA MET A 197 5.42 3.49 -39.18
C MET A 197 5.87 2.71 -40.44
N SER A 198 6.03 1.40 -40.29
CA SER A 198 6.51 0.52 -41.35
C SER A 198 5.66 0.69 -42.63
N SER A 199 6.32 0.84 -43.77
CA SER A 199 5.68 0.97 -45.09
C SER A 199 4.82 -0.25 -45.44
N ASP A 200 5.22 -1.44 -44.98
CA ASP A 200 4.46 -2.68 -45.17
C ASP A 200 3.15 -2.66 -44.37
N PHE A 201 3.15 -2.05 -43.19
CA PHE A 201 1.94 -1.89 -42.38
C PHE A 201 0.96 -0.95 -43.08
N LEU A 202 1.42 0.20 -43.58
CA LEU A 202 0.57 1.14 -44.32
C LEU A 202 0.01 0.52 -45.59
N LYS A 203 0.78 -0.32 -46.28
CA LYS A 203 0.36 -1.00 -47.52
C LYS A 203 -0.69 -2.08 -47.26
N LYS A 204 -0.59 -2.80 -46.13
CA LYS A 204 -1.63 -3.74 -45.71
C LYS A 204 -2.90 -3.01 -45.28
N MET A 205 -2.76 -1.94 -44.50
CA MET A 205 -3.91 -1.19 -44.02
C MET A 205 -4.61 -0.42 -45.14
N SER A 206 -3.90 0.06 -46.16
CA SER A 206 -4.52 0.66 -47.35
C SER A 206 -5.29 -0.35 -48.19
N ALA A 207 -4.80 -1.59 -48.31
CA ALA A 207 -5.51 -2.66 -49.02
C ALA A 207 -6.81 -3.07 -48.30
N ILE A 208 -6.82 -3.02 -46.96
CA ILE A 208 -7.99 -3.39 -46.15
C ILE A 208 -9.02 -2.26 -46.11
N THR A 209 -8.58 -1.02 -45.90
CA THR A 209 -9.48 0.13 -45.71
C THR A 209 -9.86 0.82 -47.02
N GLY A 210 -9.10 0.59 -48.10
CA GLY A 210 -9.20 1.36 -49.34
C GLY A 210 -8.69 2.80 -49.23
N LEU A 211 -8.12 3.18 -48.07
CA LEU A 211 -7.65 4.54 -47.79
C LEU A 211 -6.14 4.65 -48.02
N THR A 212 -5.69 5.80 -48.53
CA THR A 212 -4.25 6.09 -48.75
C THR A 212 -3.84 7.41 -48.11
N GLY A 213 -2.57 7.53 -47.74
CA GLY A 213 -1.98 8.78 -47.26
C GLY A 213 -2.64 9.29 -45.97
N ALA A 214 -2.97 10.59 -45.94
CA ALA A 214 -3.51 11.26 -44.75
C ALA A 214 -4.81 10.63 -44.24
N ALA A 215 -5.70 10.20 -45.15
CA ALA A 215 -6.98 9.58 -44.76
C ALA A 215 -6.77 8.27 -43.99
N LEU A 216 -5.77 7.47 -44.36
CA LEU A 216 -5.41 6.24 -43.66
C LEU A 216 -4.83 6.53 -42.28
N ILE A 217 -3.93 7.52 -42.19
CA ILE A 217 -3.31 7.92 -40.92
C ILE A 217 -4.36 8.45 -39.94
N THR A 218 -5.27 9.31 -40.41
CA THR A 218 -6.39 9.81 -39.61
C THR A 218 -7.32 8.69 -39.16
N TYR A 219 -7.63 7.73 -40.04
CA TYR A 219 -8.41 6.55 -39.69
C TYR A 219 -7.73 5.73 -38.58
N LEU A 220 -6.42 5.48 -38.69
CA LEU A 220 -5.66 4.75 -37.67
C LEU A 220 -5.69 5.46 -36.31
N ILE A 221 -5.42 6.77 -36.28
CA ILE A 221 -5.44 7.57 -35.05
C ILE A 221 -6.81 7.55 -34.38
N ILE A 222 -7.89 7.69 -35.14
CA ILE A 222 -9.26 7.68 -34.60
C ILE A 222 -9.67 6.26 -34.15
N SER A 223 -9.24 5.23 -34.90
CA SER A 223 -9.55 3.84 -34.59
C SER A 223 -8.84 3.31 -33.35
N GLU A 224 -7.61 3.76 -33.08
CA GLU A 224 -6.88 3.40 -31.86
C GLU A 224 -7.23 4.31 -30.67
N GLY A 225 -7.70 5.54 -30.93
CA GLY A 225 -8.02 6.56 -29.92
C GLY A 225 -9.26 6.31 -29.06
N SER A 226 -10.02 5.22 -29.28
CA SER A 226 -11.30 4.97 -28.56
C SER A 226 -11.20 3.96 -27.40
N ARG A 227 -10.00 3.58 -26.94
CA ARG A 227 -9.83 2.72 -25.75
C ARG A 227 -9.65 3.49 -24.43
N LEU A 228 -9.67 4.82 -24.49
CA LEU A 228 -9.79 5.69 -23.32
C LEU A 228 -11.18 6.35 -23.40
N PHE A 229 -12.04 6.01 -22.44
CA PHE A 229 -13.41 6.51 -22.20
C PHE A 229 -14.58 5.80 -22.95
N PRO A 230 -15.43 5.03 -22.25
CA PRO A 230 -16.74 4.66 -22.78
C PRO A 230 -17.70 5.86 -22.70
N PRO A 231 -18.41 6.24 -23.77
CA PRO A 231 -19.59 7.07 -23.62
C PRO A 231 -20.72 6.24 -22.99
N ARG A 232 -21.24 6.74 -21.87
CA ARG A 232 -22.48 6.27 -21.24
C ARG A 232 -23.67 6.52 -22.17
N ASN A 233 -24.66 5.63 -22.08
CA ASN A 233 -26.03 5.73 -22.59
C ASN A 233 -26.25 5.77 -24.11
N LEU A 234 -26.63 4.61 -24.66
CA LEU A 234 -27.76 4.53 -25.60
C LEU A 234 -28.57 3.26 -25.28
N ILE A 235 -29.66 3.46 -24.53
CA ILE A 235 -30.76 2.50 -24.39
C ILE A 235 -31.69 2.73 -25.59
N PRO A 236 -31.98 1.71 -26.42
CA PRO A 236 -33.19 1.71 -27.22
C PRO A 236 -34.29 0.96 -26.46
N VAL A 237 -35.36 1.69 -26.16
CA VAL A 237 -36.65 1.15 -25.71
C VAL A 237 -37.37 0.54 -26.93
N PRO A 238 -37.82 -0.71 -26.87
CA PRO A 238 -39.05 -1.15 -27.53
C PRO A 238 -40.25 -1.09 -26.57
#